data_AF-A0A7X0JB90-F1
#
_entry.id   AF-A0A7X0JB90-F1
#
_cell.length_a   1.000
_cell.length_b   1.000
_cell.length_c   1.000
_cell.angle_alpha   90.00
_cell.angle_beta   90.00
_cell.angle_gamma   90.00
#
_symmetry.space_group_name_H-M   'P 1'
#
loop_
_entity.id
_entity.type
_entity.pdbx_description
1 polymer ?
#
loop_
_entity_poly.entity_id
_entity_poly.type
_entity_poly.pdbx_seq_one_letter_code
_entity_poly.pdbx_strand_id
1 'polypeptide(L)'
;MAACRFALAGLAAGSCSGGPMVSLADGQITVSLNPSLSGNDLLVTVRNEHGSSSGKILLINDHIRSNIYQTPNNQLVVIEQGGGDAFFVLPKNEKPRYLPEKETAERETDSDRWQYLGVVKGDVFHTDIPECIALLGEGSSPYRRQYQKRDFC
;
A
#
# COMPACT_ATOMS: atom_id res chain seq x y z
N MET A 1 -7.02 -11.53 51.59
CA MET A 1 -5.72 -11.18 50.95
C MET A 1 -5.56 -12.00 49.69
N ALA A 2 -4.96 -11.37 48.69
CA ALA A 2 -4.84 -11.81 47.31
C ALA A 2 -4.12 -13.15 47.10
N ALA A 3 -4.48 -13.84 46.02
CA ALA A 3 -3.51 -14.28 45.02
C ALA A 3 -4.26 -14.67 43.73
N CYS A 4 -4.27 -13.73 42.79
CA CYS A 4 -4.62 -13.93 41.41
C CYS A 4 -3.38 -14.49 40.69
N ARG A 5 -3.49 -15.60 39.95
CA ARG A 5 -2.56 -15.90 38.85
C ARG A 5 -3.33 -16.50 37.68
N PHE A 6 -3.41 -15.69 36.65
CA PHE A 6 -3.96 -15.95 35.33
C PHE A 6 -3.21 -17.11 34.67
N ALA A 7 -3.96 -18.11 34.21
CA ALA A 7 -3.57 -18.95 33.10
C ALA A 7 -4.37 -18.46 31.89
N LEU A 8 -3.76 -17.66 31.00
CA LEU A 8 -4.31 -17.44 29.67
C LEU A 8 -3.55 -18.32 28.69
N ALA A 9 -4.32 -19.21 28.08
CA ALA A 9 -3.91 -20.18 27.10
C ALA A 9 -3.22 -19.51 25.89
N GLY A 10 -2.19 -20.18 25.40
CA GLY A 10 -1.42 -19.79 24.24
C GLY A 10 -2.21 -19.94 22.93
N LEU A 11 -1.93 -18.99 22.03
CA LEU A 11 -1.59 -19.18 20.63
C LEU A 11 -2.42 -20.19 19.83
N ALA A 12 -3.38 -19.66 19.09
CA ALA A 12 -3.79 -20.20 17.80
C ALA A 12 -4.18 -19.04 16.86
N ALA A 13 -3.19 -18.25 16.44
CA ALA A 13 -3.37 -17.37 15.29
C ALA A 13 -3.12 -18.22 14.03
N GLY A 14 -4.22 -18.57 13.36
CA GLY A 14 -4.20 -19.28 12.08
C GLY A 14 -3.33 -18.53 11.07
N SER A 15 -2.44 -19.28 10.45
CA SER A 15 -1.61 -18.88 9.32
C SER A 15 -2.51 -18.62 8.11
N CYS A 16 -3.01 -17.40 7.98
CA CYS A 16 -3.43 -16.86 6.68
C CYS A 16 -2.18 -16.23 6.06
N SER A 17 -1.76 -16.75 4.92
CA SER A 17 -0.72 -16.19 4.06
C SER A 17 -1.13 -14.79 3.60
N GLY A 18 -0.88 -13.78 4.45
CA GLY A 18 -0.98 -12.38 4.07
C GLY A 18 0.36 -11.96 3.51
N GLY A 19 0.37 -11.41 2.30
CA GLY A 19 1.54 -10.74 1.72
C GLY A 19 2.12 -9.66 2.65
N PRO A 20 3.25 -9.03 2.27
CA PRO A 20 4.06 -8.15 3.11
C PRO A 20 3.21 -7.25 4.00
N MET A 21 3.52 -7.16 5.29
CA MET A 21 2.85 -6.24 6.21
C MET A 21 3.74 -5.02 6.42
N VAL A 22 3.32 -3.86 5.92
CA VAL A 22 4.07 -2.60 6.05
C VAL A 22 3.50 -1.72 7.16
N SER A 23 4.22 -1.58 8.27
CA SER A 23 3.92 -0.59 9.31
C SER A 23 4.34 0.81 8.89
N LEU A 24 3.39 1.72 8.70
CA LEU A 24 3.67 3.15 8.45
C LEU A 24 4.13 3.85 9.74
N ALA A 25 4.52 5.13 9.66
CA ALA A 25 5.29 5.87 10.68
C ALA A 25 4.73 5.89 12.13
N ASP A 26 3.51 5.42 12.36
CA ASP A 26 2.88 5.27 13.67
C ASP A 26 2.74 3.81 14.15
N GLY A 27 3.11 2.84 13.33
CA GLY A 27 2.95 1.40 13.58
C GLY A 27 1.50 0.90 13.48
N GLN A 28 0.53 1.77 13.17
CA GLN A 28 -0.90 1.47 13.29
C GLN A 28 -1.51 1.02 11.96
N ILE A 29 -0.86 1.31 10.85
CA ILE A 29 -1.34 0.95 9.51
C ILE A 29 -0.47 -0.15 8.95
N THR A 30 -1.11 -1.19 8.43
CA THR A 30 -0.49 -2.30 7.71
C THR A 30 -0.95 -2.28 6.25
N VAL A 31 -0.01 -2.27 5.30
CA VAL A 31 -0.31 -2.43 3.87
C VAL A 31 0.11 -3.82 3.44
N SER A 32 -0.73 -4.51 2.66
CA SER A 32 -0.45 -5.80 2.03
C SER A 32 -0.78 -5.76 0.55
N LEU A 33 0.09 -6.32 -0.28
CA LEU A 33 -0.04 -6.36 -1.73
C LEU A 33 -0.04 -7.84 -2.13
N ASN A 34 -1.13 -8.29 -2.76
CA ASN A 34 -1.28 -9.68 -3.17
C ASN A 34 -1.81 -9.73 -4.61
N PRO A 35 -1.30 -10.61 -5.47
CA PRO A 35 -1.94 -10.88 -6.74
C PRO A 35 -3.39 -11.29 -6.51
N SER A 36 -4.31 -10.71 -7.29
CA SER A 36 -5.72 -11.10 -7.22
C SER A 36 -5.93 -12.46 -7.89
N LEU A 37 -7.08 -13.10 -7.61
CA LEU A 37 -7.43 -14.40 -8.19
C LEU A 37 -7.48 -14.41 -9.74
N SER A 38 -7.62 -13.24 -10.39
CA SER A 38 -7.61 -13.13 -11.84
C SER A 38 -6.20 -13.13 -12.44
N GLY A 39 -5.16 -12.91 -11.63
CA GLY A 39 -3.76 -12.79 -12.06
C GLY A 39 -3.41 -11.46 -12.75
N ASN A 40 -4.40 -10.65 -13.14
CA ASN A 40 -4.19 -9.39 -13.88
C ASN A 40 -4.32 -8.14 -12.99
N ASP A 41 -4.71 -8.30 -11.72
CA ASP A 41 -4.81 -7.18 -10.78
C ASP A 41 -3.97 -7.45 -9.54
N LEU A 42 -3.36 -6.41 -8.98
CA LEU A 42 -2.83 -6.40 -7.63
C LEU A 42 -3.92 -5.95 -6.66
N LEU A 43 -4.23 -6.80 -5.69
CA LEU A 43 -5.07 -6.43 -4.55
C LEU A 43 -4.20 -5.76 -3.49
N VAL A 44 -4.41 -4.47 -3.29
CA VAL A 44 -3.81 -3.69 -2.21
C VAL A 44 -4.79 -3.67 -1.05
N THR A 45 -4.39 -4.17 0.11
CA THR A 45 -5.18 -4.15 1.34
C THR A 45 -4.50 -3.28 2.39
N VAL A 46 -5.22 -2.30 2.89
CA VAL A 46 -4.78 -1.43 3.99
C VAL A 46 -5.59 -1.78 5.23
N ARG A 47 -4.90 -1.99 6.35
CA ARG A 47 -5.50 -2.37 7.65
C ARG A 47 -5.02 -1.43 8.75
N ASN A 48 -5.90 -1.11 9.68
CA ASN A 48 -5.58 -0.51 10.97
C ASN A 48 -6.32 -1.27 12.09
N GLU A 49 -6.29 -0.73 13.32
CA GLU A 49 -6.98 -1.35 14.47
C GLU A 49 -8.51 -1.42 14.33
N HIS A 50 -9.10 -0.58 13.48
CA HIS A 50 -10.55 -0.50 13.27
C HIS A 50 -11.05 -1.39 12.11
N GLY A 51 -10.15 -1.94 11.30
CA GLY A 51 -10.50 -2.85 10.21
C GLY A 51 -9.60 -2.69 8.99
N SER A 52 -10.11 -3.10 7.82
CA SER A 52 -9.36 -3.03 6.56
C SER A 52 -10.23 -2.63 5.38
N SER A 53 -9.57 -2.12 4.34
CA SER A 53 -10.15 -1.87 3.02
C SER A 53 -9.19 -2.29 1.93
N SER A 54 -9.73 -2.69 0.78
CA SER A 54 -8.94 -3.17 -0.35
C SER A 54 -9.29 -2.43 -1.63
N GLY A 55 -8.27 -2.20 -2.44
CA GLY A 55 -8.33 -1.62 -3.77
C GLY A 55 -7.60 -2.50 -4.77
N LYS A 56 -7.86 -2.30 -6.06
CA LYS A 56 -7.20 -3.03 -7.15
C LYS A 56 -6.35 -2.09 -7.98
N ILE A 57 -5.17 -2.55 -8.37
CA ILE A 57 -4.32 -1.90 -9.37
C ILE A 57 -4.19 -2.87 -10.55
N LEU A 58 -4.35 -2.37 -11.78
CA LEU A 58 -4.11 -3.19 -12.98
C LEU A 58 -2.63 -3.53 -13.08
N LEU A 59 -2.33 -4.78 -13.37
CA LEU A 59 -0.96 -5.23 -13.59
C LEU A 59 -0.61 -5.29 -15.04
N ILE A 60 0.62 -4.87 -15.28
CA ILE A 60 1.18 -4.87 -16.61
C ILE A 60 2.35 -5.85 -16.70
N ASN A 61 2.96 -6.24 -15.57
CA ASN A 61 4.02 -7.26 -15.47
C ASN A 61 4.12 -7.88 -14.04
N ASP A 62 5.19 -8.67 -13.79
CA ASP A 62 5.42 -9.57 -12.65
C ASP A 62 5.63 -8.92 -11.25
N HIS A 63 4.88 -7.87 -10.88
CA HIS A 63 4.78 -7.37 -9.48
C HIS A 63 6.10 -7.06 -8.76
N ILE A 64 7.12 -6.61 -9.47
CA ILE A 64 8.46 -6.57 -8.86
C ILE A 64 8.54 -5.41 -7.86
N ARG A 65 7.72 -4.36 -7.99
CA ARG A 65 7.90 -3.14 -7.22
C ARG A 65 6.61 -2.32 -7.08
N SER A 66 6.32 -1.85 -5.86
CA SER A 66 5.26 -0.86 -5.61
C SER A 66 5.72 0.19 -4.62
N ASN A 67 5.73 1.45 -5.03
CA ASN A 67 6.09 2.57 -4.17
C ASN A 67 4.89 2.98 -3.31
N ILE A 68 5.16 3.31 -2.05
CA ILE A 68 4.15 3.72 -1.08
C ILE A 68 4.41 5.18 -0.69
N TYR A 69 3.33 5.96 -0.66
CA TYR A 69 3.35 7.38 -0.35
C TYR A 69 2.29 7.74 0.66
N GLN A 70 2.55 8.80 1.43
CA GLN A 70 1.55 9.47 2.24
C GLN A 70 1.30 10.87 1.71
N THR A 71 0.04 11.24 1.55
CA THR A 71 -0.34 12.59 1.13
C THR A 71 -0.55 13.49 2.35
N PRO A 72 -0.49 14.82 2.18
CA PRO A 72 -0.76 15.77 3.27
C PRO A 72 -2.17 15.64 3.88
N ASN A 73 -3.12 15.09 3.12
CA ASN A 73 -4.50 14.88 3.53
C ASN A 73 -4.74 13.48 4.14
N ASN A 74 -3.68 12.84 4.66
CA ASN A 74 -3.74 11.49 5.24
C ASN A 74 -4.34 10.45 4.29
N GLN A 75 -3.94 10.49 3.03
CA GLN A 75 -4.21 9.41 2.10
C GLN A 75 -2.95 8.56 1.93
N LEU A 76 -3.13 7.24 1.90
CA LEU A 76 -2.10 6.33 1.43
C LEU A 76 -2.25 6.20 -0.08
N VAL A 77 -1.14 6.31 -0.80
CA VAL A 77 -1.08 6.04 -2.23
C VAL A 77 -0.08 4.93 -2.49
N VAL A 78 -0.51 3.93 -3.24
CA VAL A 78 0.36 2.88 -3.75
C VAL A 78 0.45 3.06 -5.26
N ILE A 79 1.67 3.17 -5.79
CA ILE A 79 1.93 3.20 -7.24
C ILE A 79 2.74 1.96 -7.60
N GLU A 80 2.18 1.15 -8.49
CA GLU A 80 2.82 -0.02 -9.08
C GLU A 80 3.76 0.39 -10.23
N GLN A 81 4.64 -0.51 -10.66
CA GLN A 81 5.27 -0.35 -11.98
C GLN A 81 4.18 -0.32 -13.07
N GLY A 82 4.49 0.19 -14.25
CA GLY A 82 3.46 0.52 -15.25
C GLY A 82 2.64 1.77 -14.90
N GLY A 83 2.71 2.26 -13.66
CA GLY A 83 2.13 3.55 -13.27
C GLY A 83 0.70 3.48 -12.74
N GLY A 84 0.14 2.27 -12.58
CA GLY A 84 -1.16 2.06 -11.94
C GLY A 84 -1.14 2.42 -10.46
N ASP A 85 -2.28 2.84 -9.93
CA ASP A 85 -2.36 3.43 -8.60
C ASP A 85 -3.59 3.01 -7.78
N ALA A 86 -3.43 2.97 -6.46
CA ALA A 86 -4.54 2.83 -5.51
C ALA A 86 -4.42 3.86 -4.39
N PHE A 87 -5.56 4.48 -4.06
CA PHE A 87 -5.67 5.51 -3.03
C PHE A 87 -6.53 5.03 -1.88
N PHE A 88 -6.15 5.36 -0.65
CA PHE A 88 -6.91 5.06 0.55
C PHE A 88 -6.93 6.25 1.48
N VAL A 89 -8.09 6.66 1.97
CA VAL A 89 -8.19 7.59 3.09
C VAL A 89 -7.85 6.84 4.38
N LEU A 90 -7.06 7.48 5.23
CA LEU A 90 -6.65 6.96 6.54
C LEU A 90 -7.31 7.80 7.66
N PRO A 91 -8.60 7.58 7.95
CA PRO A 91 -9.26 8.24 9.06
C PRO A 91 -8.68 7.74 10.40
N LYS A 92 -8.60 8.64 11.38
CA LYS A 92 -7.95 8.35 12.68
C LYS A 92 -8.68 7.30 13.52
N ASN A 93 -10.01 7.30 13.51
CA ASN A 93 -10.84 6.49 14.41
C ASN A 93 -11.79 5.54 13.64
N GLU A 94 -11.49 5.29 12.38
CA GLU A 94 -12.33 4.46 11.51
C GLU A 94 -11.43 3.54 10.67
N LYS A 95 -12.03 2.52 10.05
CA LYS A 95 -11.30 1.68 9.11
C LYS A 95 -10.85 2.50 7.89
N PRO A 96 -9.76 2.11 7.20
CA PRO A 96 -9.35 2.74 5.96
C PRO A 96 -10.48 2.69 4.92
N ARG A 97 -10.48 3.62 3.98
CA ARG A 97 -11.45 3.64 2.86
C ARG A 97 -10.72 3.75 1.54
N TYR A 98 -10.88 2.73 0.68
CA TYR A 98 -10.42 2.78 -0.71
C TYR A 98 -11.16 3.88 -1.48
N LEU A 99 -10.40 4.67 -2.25
CA LEU A 99 -10.90 5.66 -3.19
C LEU A 99 -10.77 5.11 -4.61
N PRO A 100 -11.86 4.61 -5.21
CA PRO A 100 -11.82 4.12 -6.58
C PRO A 100 -11.51 5.27 -7.55
N GLU A 101 -10.99 4.93 -8.73
CA GLU A 101 -10.59 5.92 -9.74
C GLU A 101 -11.71 6.91 -10.10
N LYS A 102 -12.97 6.47 -10.09
CA LYS A 102 -14.16 7.33 -10.32
C LYS A 102 -14.35 8.45 -9.30
N GLU A 103 -13.74 8.37 -8.11
CA GLU A 103 -13.81 9.37 -7.05
C GLU A 103 -12.62 10.36 -7.14
N THR A 104 -12.30 10.81 -8.36
CA THR A 104 -11.13 11.67 -8.64
C THR A 104 -11.08 12.94 -7.80
N ALA A 105 -12.23 13.55 -7.49
CA ALA A 105 -12.32 14.77 -6.70
C ALA A 105 -11.87 14.58 -5.23
N GLU A 106 -11.92 13.37 -4.70
CA GLU A 106 -11.45 13.06 -3.35
C GLU A 106 -9.98 12.65 -3.32
N ARG A 107 -9.40 12.24 -4.45
CA ARG A 107 -8.00 11.80 -4.54
C ARG A 107 -7.07 13.01 -4.52
N GLU A 108 -6.11 13.03 -3.61
CA GLU A 108 -5.08 14.08 -3.55
C GLU A 108 -4.05 13.85 -4.67
N THR A 109 -4.31 14.36 -5.88
CA THR A 109 -3.50 14.05 -7.08
C THR A 109 -2.23 14.89 -7.25
N ASP A 110 -2.02 15.92 -6.42
CA ASP A 110 -0.81 16.75 -6.42
C ASP A 110 0.39 15.99 -5.82
N SER A 111 1.00 15.18 -6.68
CA SER A 111 2.01 14.20 -6.26
C SER A 111 3.34 14.78 -5.80
N ASP A 112 3.62 16.05 -6.10
CA ASP A 112 4.88 16.68 -5.69
C ASP A 112 4.91 16.91 -4.17
N ARG A 113 3.75 16.98 -3.54
CA ARG A 113 3.59 17.17 -2.09
C ARG A 113 3.54 15.87 -1.30
N TRP A 114 3.55 14.73 -1.97
CA TRP A 114 3.49 13.44 -1.30
C TRP A 114 4.84 13.09 -0.67
N GLN A 115 4.78 12.50 0.53
CA GLN A 115 5.92 11.93 1.21
C GLN A 115 6.13 10.50 0.73
N TYR A 116 7.31 10.21 0.19
CA TYR A 116 7.72 8.85 -0.09
C TYR A 116 8.01 8.11 1.21
N LEU A 117 7.37 6.96 1.41
CA LEU A 117 7.52 6.14 2.62
C LEU A 117 8.48 4.98 2.40
N GLY A 118 8.58 4.50 1.16
CA GLY A 118 9.39 3.35 0.79
C GLY A 118 8.76 2.56 -0.35
N VAL A 119 9.25 1.35 -0.54
CA VAL A 119 8.85 0.47 -1.64
C VAL A 119 8.66 -0.96 -1.14
N VAL A 120 7.64 -1.62 -1.67
CA VAL A 120 7.50 -3.06 -1.58
C VAL A 120 8.14 -3.68 -2.81
N LYS A 121 9.10 -4.59 -2.60
CA LYS A 121 9.78 -5.35 -3.65
C LYS A 121 9.60 -6.84 -3.38
N GLY A 122 8.86 -7.54 -4.24
CA GLY A 122 8.34 -8.86 -3.92
C GLY A 122 7.50 -8.80 -2.64
N ASP A 123 7.89 -9.55 -1.60
CA ASP A 123 7.18 -9.61 -0.32
C ASP A 123 7.84 -8.83 0.81
N VAL A 124 8.71 -7.87 0.50
CA VAL A 124 9.51 -7.13 1.50
C VAL A 124 9.36 -5.63 1.32
N PHE A 125 9.18 -4.91 2.43
CA PHE A 125 9.17 -3.45 2.46
C PHE A 125 10.55 -2.88 2.77
N HIS A 126 10.94 -1.87 2.00
CA HIS A 126 12.23 -1.20 2.08
C HIS A 126 12.02 0.30 2.22
N THR A 127 12.60 0.89 3.26
CA THR A 127 12.63 2.35 3.47
C THR A 127 13.90 3.00 2.96
N ASP A 128 14.92 2.19 2.65
CA ASP A 128 16.26 2.60 2.23
C ASP A 128 16.44 2.63 0.70
N ILE A 129 15.53 1.98 -0.04
CA ILE A 129 15.55 1.99 -1.51
C ILE A 129 14.98 3.33 -2.00
N PRO A 130 15.67 4.03 -2.92
CA PRO A 130 15.19 5.30 -3.45
C PRO A 130 13.93 5.14 -4.28
N GLU A 131 13.12 6.19 -4.31
CA GLU A 131 11.92 6.28 -5.13
C GLU A 131 12.22 6.08 -6.62
N CYS A 132 11.46 5.21 -7.28
CA CYS A 132 11.58 4.93 -8.70
C CYS A 132 10.32 4.24 -9.23
N ILE A 133 9.75 4.75 -10.33
CA ILE A 133 8.54 4.19 -10.97
C ILE A 133 8.93 3.71 -12.38
N ALA A 134 9.03 2.41 -12.59
CA ALA A 134 9.29 1.85 -13.91
C ALA A 134 7.99 1.89 -14.72
N LEU A 135 8.01 2.48 -15.92
CA LEU A 135 6.80 2.66 -16.73
C LEU A 135 6.50 1.49 -17.66
N LEU A 136 7.47 0.60 -17.90
CA LEU A 136 7.25 -0.67 -18.60
C LEU A 136 6.55 -0.55 -19.97
N GLY A 137 6.71 0.58 -20.66
CA GLY A 137 6.09 0.84 -21.96
C GLY A 137 4.77 1.61 -21.93
N GLU A 138 4.19 1.89 -20.76
CA GLU A 138 2.90 2.59 -20.58
C GLU A 138 2.95 4.11 -20.85
N GLY A 139 4.09 4.61 -21.31
CA GLY A 139 4.26 6.02 -21.67
C GLY A 139 4.54 6.93 -20.47
N SER A 140 3.60 7.05 -19.52
CA SER A 140 3.79 7.84 -18.28
C SER A 140 2.65 7.67 -17.27
N SER A 141 2.99 7.67 -15.98
CA SER A 141 2.01 7.91 -14.90
C SER A 141 1.74 9.41 -14.77
N PRO A 142 0.56 9.88 -14.33
CA PRO A 142 0.36 11.29 -14.05
C PRO A 142 1.15 11.77 -12.82
N TYR A 143 1.59 10.85 -11.95
CA TYR A 143 2.17 11.15 -10.64
C TYR A 143 3.69 11.02 -10.61
N ARG A 144 4.37 11.80 -9.76
CA ARG A 144 5.79 11.66 -9.43
C ARG A 144 6.68 11.60 -10.68
N ARG A 145 6.39 12.45 -11.68
CA ARG A 145 6.99 12.40 -13.04
C ARG A 145 8.51 12.35 -13.05
N GLN A 146 9.16 13.07 -12.15
CA GLN A 146 10.64 13.11 -12.07
C GLN A 146 11.28 11.78 -11.63
N TYR A 147 10.51 10.86 -11.04
CA TYR A 147 10.96 9.54 -10.60
C TYR A 147 10.59 8.42 -11.57
N GLN A 148 9.92 8.76 -12.68
CA GLN A 148 9.54 7.78 -13.70
C GLN A 148 10.75 7.41 -14.57
N LYS A 149 10.96 6.11 -14.77
CA LYS A 149 11.99 5.54 -15.63
C LYS A 149 11.33 4.69 -16.70
N ARG A 150 11.79 4.79 -17.94
CA ARG A 150 11.23 4.02 -19.07
C ARG A 150 11.50 2.53 -18.92
N ASP A 151 12.74 2.19 -18.57
CA ASP A 151 13.22 0.82 -18.74
C ASP A 151 13.36 0.04 -17.42
N PHE A 152 13.76 0.69 -16.30
CA PHE A 152 14.00 -0.05 -15.05
C PHE A 152 14.14 0.81 -13.77
N CYS A 153 13.71 0.18 -12.66
CA CYS A 153 13.81 0.49 -11.24
C CYS A 153 13.97 -0.83 -10.45
#